data_AF-T1CAW6-F1
#
_entry.id   AF-T1CAW6-F1
#
_cell.length_a   1.000
_cell.length_b   1.000
_cell.length_c   1.000
_cell.angle_alpha   90.00
_cell.angle_beta   90.00
_cell.angle_gamma   90.00
#
_symmetry.space_group_name_H-M   'P 1'
#
loop_
_entity.id
_entity.type
_entity.pdbx_description
1 polymer ?
#
loop_
_entity_poly.entity_id
_entity_poly.type
_entity_poly.pdbx_seq_one_letter_code
_entity_poly.pdbx_strand_id
1 'polypeptide(L)'
;MAGCLGQGEPSGDHVAGTTVRDLGKGLYLLRRPGLHLEDISLSAELTGTLGPRLEGVIFPSVHRSERGLPALTVHPIGNLGSEARLGGLPRHLTPVPARLLTEAFLRLHEHGRDLGIPGTFESTHHGPLLSVPSFFLEAGSSPTVWEDPRVHRALATTLRELDGEPAREGPIVVGVGGGHYVP
;
A
#
# COMPACT_ATOMS: atom_id res chain seq x y z
N MET A 1 13.06 -23.35 6.94
CA MET A 1 14.14 -22.34 6.78
C MET A 1 13.48 -20.97 6.70
N ALA A 2 13.32 -20.31 7.84
CA ALA A 2 12.69 -18.99 7.93
C ALA A 2 13.71 -17.93 7.49
N GLY A 3 13.69 -17.53 6.22
CA GLY A 3 14.31 -16.29 5.78
C GLY A 3 13.56 -15.14 6.43
N CYS A 4 14.16 -14.58 7.49
CA CYS A 4 13.77 -13.31 8.08
C CYS A 4 13.87 -12.23 6.98
N LEU A 5 12.93 -11.29 6.95
CA LEU A 5 13.04 -10.09 6.13
C LEU A 5 14.43 -9.50 6.34
N GLY A 6 15.19 -9.35 5.25
CA GLY A 6 16.57 -8.85 5.32
C GLY A 6 16.63 -7.60 6.20
N GLN A 7 17.55 -7.59 7.16
CA GLN A 7 17.72 -6.44 8.03
C GLN A 7 18.30 -5.31 7.18
N GLY A 8 17.42 -4.44 6.68
CA GLY A 8 17.85 -3.22 6.00
C GLY A 8 18.71 -2.38 6.95
N GLU A 9 19.77 -1.79 6.39
CA GLU A 9 20.67 -0.95 7.16
C GLU A 9 19.96 0.38 7.49
N PRO A 10 20.29 1.02 8.63
CA PRO A 10 19.86 2.38 8.90
C PRO A 10 20.34 3.28 7.75
N SER A 11 19.42 4.00 7.11
CA SER A 11 19.78 4.99 6.10
C SER A 11 20.48 6.22 6.69
N GLY A 12 20.41 6.39 8.03
CA GLY A 12 20.76 7.62 8.73
C GLY A 12 19.62 8.66 8.76
N ASP A 13 18.63 8.51 7.88
CA ASP A 13 17.46 9.38 7.80
C ASP A 13 16.45 9.07 8.92
N HIS A 14 15.79 10.12 9.41
CA HIS A 14 14.77 10.02 10.45
C HIS A 14 13.51 10.80 10.05
N VAL A 15 12.35 10.20 10.28
CA VAL A 15 11.03 10.81 10.03
C VAL A 15 10.24 10.76 11.32
N ALA A 16 9.93 11.93 11.88
CA ALA A 16 9.34 12.07 13.22
C ALA A 16 10.02 11.20 14.29
N GLY A 17 11.35 11.19 14.31
CA GLY A 17 12.15 10.42 15.27
C GLY A 17 12.23 8.92 15.02
N THR A 18 11.59 8.40 13.97
CA THR A 18 11.76 6.99 13.56
C THR A 18 12.79 6.87 12.44
N THR A 19 13.76 5.97 12.64
CA THR A 19 14.77 5.65 11.63
C THR A 19 14.14 5.05 10.39
N VAL A 20 14.48 5.62 9.24
CA VAL A 20 14.18 5.04 7.94
C VAL A 20 15.21 3.95 7.64
N ARG A 21 14.73 2.74 7.32
CA ARG A 21 15.60 1.63 6.92
C ARG A 21 15.72 1.57 5.41
N ASP A 22 16.94 1.51 4.90
CA ASP A 22 17.19 1.28 3.48
C ASP A 22 17.17 -0.23 3.22
N LEU A 23 16.25 -0.69 2.38
CA LEU A 23 16.15 -2.09 1.96
C LEU A 23 16.91 -2.37 0.65
N GLY A 24 17.58 -1.36 0.12
CA GLY A 24 18.31 -1.35 -1.14
C GLY A 24 17.47 -0.83 -2.31
N LYS A 25 18.18 -0.37 -3.36
CA LYS A 25 17.63 -0.07 -4.70
C LYS A 25 16.41 0.89 -4.70
N GLY A 26 16.38 1.82 -3.73
CA GLY A 26 15.33 2.85 -3.64
C GLY A 26 14.10 2.44 -2.83
N LEU A 27 14.09 1.25 -2.23
CA LEU A 27 13.04 0.83 -1.30
C LEU A 27 13.40 1.20 0.15
N TYR A 28 12.56 2.01 0.78
CA TYR A 28 12.72 2.43 2.16
C TYR A 28 11.58 1.89 3.04
N LEU A 29 11.91 1.45 4.25
CA LEU A 29 10.93 1.04 5.25
C LEU A 29 10.90 2.05 6.40
N LEU A 30 9.71 2.59 6.64
CA LEU A 30 9.40 3.44 7.77
C LEU A 30 8.29 2.79 8.61
N ARG A 31 8.55 2.60 9.91
CA ARG A 31 7.53 2.15 10.87
C ARG A 31 6.95 3.37 11.55
N ARG A 32 5.62 3.43 11.69
CA ARG A 32 4.94 4.51 12.43
C ARG A 32 3.86 3.93 13.35
N PRO A 33 3.75 4.41 14.60
CA PRO A 33 2.63 4.08 15.46
C PRO A 33 1.34 4.76 14.97
N GLY A 34 0.19 4.26 15.42
CA GLY A 34 -1.12 4.82 15.07
C GLY A 34 -1.76 4.19 13.83
N LEU A 35 -2.91 4.74 13.44
CA LEU A 35 -3.67 4.31 12.27
C LEU A 35 -3.21 5.11 11.05
N HIS A 36 -2.64 4.43 10.04
CA HIS A 36 -2.10 5.11 8.86
C HIS A 36 -3.17 5.83 8.03
N LEU A 37 -4.43 5.39 8.11
CA LEU A 37 -5.56 6.08 7.47
C LEU A 37 -5.80 7.50 7.99
N GLU A 38 -5.27 7.86 9.17
CA GLU A 38 -5.41 9.17 9.80
C GLU A 38 -4.14 10.04 9.69
N ASP A 39 -3.06 9.51 9.13
CA ASP A 39 -1.72 10.12 9.19
C ASP A 39 -1.51 11.21 8.14
N ILE A 40 -2.13 12.38 8.36
CA ILE A 40 -2.05 13.53 7.45
C ILE A 40 -0.70 14.26 7.50
N SER A 41 0.11 14.09 8.55
CA SER A 41 1.41 14.76 8.66
C SER A 41 2.50 14.07 7.85
N LEU A 42 2.30 12.78 7.52
CA LEU A 42 3.28 11.94 6.84
C LEU A 42 3.84 12.57 5.57
N SER A 43 3.02 13.24 4.77
CA SER A 43 3.48 13.87 3.51
C SER A 43 4.57 14.91 3.76
N ALA A 44 4.35 15.81 4.73
CA ALA A 44 5.29 16.89 5.03
C ALA A 44 6.59 16.32 5.62
N GLU A 45 6.48 15.33 6.51
CA GLU A 45 7.63 14.70 7.16
C GLU A 45 8.48 13.89 6.15
N LEU A 46 7.85 13.11 5.28
CA LEU A 46 8.57 12.36 4.22
C LEU A 46 9.23 13.31 3.23
N THR A 47 8.53 14.37 2.80
CA THR A 47 9.10 15.35 1.85
C THR A 47 10.27 16.10 2.46
N GLY A 48 10.21 16.45 3.75
CA GLY A 48 11.30 17.12 4.45
C GLY A 48 12.58 16.28 4.56
N THR A 49 12.46 14.95 4.65
CA THR A 49 13.59 14.03 4.84
C THR A 49 14.06 13.36 3.53
N LEU A 50 13.14 12.81 2.75
CA LEU A 50 13.45 12.05 1.53
C LEU A 50 13.40 12.92 0.27
N GLY A 51 12.58 13.97 0.29
CA GLY A 51 12.49 14.98 -0.77
C GLY A 51 12.38 14.37 -2.18
N PRO A 52 13.30 14.69 -3.11
CA PRO A 52 13.23 14.23 -4.50
C PRO A 52 13.45 12.72 -4.68
N ARG A 53 13.89 12.00 -3.63
CA ARG A 53 14.02 10.53 -3.66
C ARG A 53 12.67 9.81 -3.50
N LEU A 54 11.62 10.53 -3.11
CA LEU A 54 10.32 9.94 -2.80
C LEU A 54 9.43 9.91 -4.04
N GLU A 55 9.31 8.72 -4.64
CA GLU A 55 8.45 8.50 -5.81
C GLU A 55 7.03 8.07 -5.42
N GLY A 56 6.87 7.44 -4.27
CA GLY A 56 5.57 7.10 -3.72
C GLY A 56 5.62 6.37 -2.39
N VAL A 57 4.44 6.14 -1.80
CA VAL A 57 4.27 5.41 -0.54
C VAL A 57 3.31 4.24 -0.75
N ILE A 58 3.71 3.07 -0.27
CA ILE A 58 2.85 1.88 -0.22
C ILE A 58 2.56 1.60 1.23
N PHE A 59 1.29 1.39 1.58
CA PHE A 59 0.87 1.00 2.93
C PHE A 59 0.53 -0.49 2.98
N PRO A 60 1.42 -1.34 3.52
CA PRO A 60 1.08 -2.72 3.85
C PRO A 60 0.12 -2.71 5.05
N SER A 61 -1.09 -3.22 4.85
CA SER A 61 -2.19 -3.06 5.82
C SER A 61 -3.11 -4.29 5.88
N VAL A 62 -4.11 -4.23 6.76
CA VAL A 62 -5.16 -5.24 6.89
C VAL A 62 -6.47 -4.70 6.33
N HIS A 63 -7.09 -5.48 5.44
CA HIS A 63 -8.43 -5.19 4.92
C HIS A 63 -9.49 -5.79 5.84
N ARG A 64 -10.53 -5.02 6.21
CA ARG A 64 -11.72 -5.50 6.93
C ARG A 64 -12.98 -5.32 6.09
N SER A 65 -13.66 -6.42 5.80
CA SER A 65 -14.92 -6.48 5.04
C SER A 65 -15.97 -7.24 5.84
N GLU A 66 -17.20 -6.73 5.86
CA GLU A 66 -18.34 -7.38 6.53
C GLU A 66 -18.65 -8.77 5.96
N ARG A 67 -18.29 -9.03 4.69
CA ARG A 67 -18.51 -10.32 4.05
C ARG A 67 -17.49 -11.39 4.48
N GLY A 68 -16.38 -11.00 5.11
CA GLY A 68 -15.37 -11.92 5.63
C GLY A 68 -14.65 -12.78 4.57
N LEU A 69 -14.77 -12.43 3.29
CA LEU A 69 -14.15 -13.19 2.21
C LEU A 69 -12.62 -12.95 2.18
N PRO A 70 -11.80 -14.00 2.06
CA PRO A 70 -10.37 -13.86 1.83
C PRO A 70 -10.08 -13.13 0.51
N ALA A 71 -9.22 -12.12 0.56
CA ALA A 71 -8.73 -11.34 -0.58
C ALA A 71 -7.37 -10.70 -0.25
N LEU A 72 -6.52 -10.61 -1.26
CA LEU A 72 -5.36 -9.73 -1.28
C LEU A 72 -5.70 -8.55 -2.17
N THR A 73 -5.48 -7.33 -1.70
CA THR A 73 -6.01 -6.16 -2.39
C THR A 73 -5.01 -5.05 -2.57
N VAL A 74 -5.24 -4.22 -3.57
CA VAL A 74 -4.61 -2.91 -3.69
C VAL A 74 -5.66 -1.86 -4.02
N HIS A 75 -5.50 -0.63 -3.52
CA HIS A 75 -6.41 0.44 -3.88
C HIS A 75 -5.86 1.86 -3.75
N PRO A 76 -6.33 2.80 -4.61
CA PRO A 76 -6.08 4.21 -4.43
C PRO A 76 -6.77 4.74 -3.16
N ILE A 77 -6.25 5.84 -2.64
CA ILE A 77 -6.71 6.45 -1.39
C ILE A 77 -7.52 7.71 -1.68
N GLY A 78 -8.62 7.89 -0.95
CA GLY A 78 -9.38 9.14 -0.99
C GLY A 78 -10.87 8.97 -0.73
N ASN A 79 -11.55 10.09 -0.54
CA ASN A 79 -12.99 10.13 -0.32
C ASN A 79 -13.66 10.91 -1.45
N LEU A 80 -14.46 10.21 -2.26
CA LEU A 80 -15.24 10.84 -3.35
C LEU A 80 -16.52 11.53 -2.84
N GLY A 81 -17.04 11.09 -1.70
CA GLY A 81 -18.30 11.56 -1.12
C GLY A 81 -18.20 12.87 -0.33
N SER A 82 -19.33 13.30 0.23
CA SER A 82 -19.43 14.44 1.14
C SER A 82 -18.92 14.16 2.56
N GLU A 83 -18.49 12.93 2.83
CA GLU A 83 -18.03 12.49 4.15
C GLU A 83 -16.66 11.80 4.03
N ALA A 84 -15.90 11.81 5.13
CA ALA A 84 -14.62 11.13 5.29
C ALA A 84 -14.59 10.45 6.65
N ARG A 85 -15.32 9.34 6.78
CA ARG A 85 -15.53 8.65 8.07
C ARG A 85 -14.29 7.92 8.58
N LEU A 86 -13.40 7.54 7.67
CA LEU A 86 -12.20 6.76 7.96
C LEU A 86 -10.96 7.53 7.46
N GLY A 87 -10.75 8.73 8.02
CA GLY A 87 -9.60 9.57 7.71
C GLY A 87 -9.66 10.28 6.34
N GLY A 88 -8.71 11.21 6.15
CA GLY A 88 -8.67 12.10 4.98
C GLY A 88 -9.72 13.22 5.03
N LEU A 89 -10.01 13.83 3.87
CA LEU A 89 -11.00 14.89 3.73
C LEU A 89 -12.10 14.49 2.73
N PRO A 90 -13.36 14.97 2.91
CA PRO A 90 -14.42 14.78 1.92
C PRO A 90 -14.05 15.37 0.56
N ARG A 91 -14.44 14.71 -0.53
CA ARG A 91 -14.20 15.14 -1.92
C ARG A 91 -12.71 15.39 -2.25
N HIS A 92 -11.81 14.67 -1.59
CA HIS A 92 -10.37 14.75 -1.83
C HIS A 92 -9.81 13.37 -2.12
N LEU A 93 -8.87 13.34 -3.06
CA LEU A 93 -8.13 12.14 -3.46
C LEU A 93 -6.65 12.35 -3.19
N THR A 94 -6.00 11.30 -2.71
CA THR A 94 -4.54 11.23 -2.67
C THR A 94 -4.04 10.88 -4.07
N PRO A 95 -2.97 11.52 -4.58
CA PRO A 95 -2.37 11.14 -5.86
C PRO A 95 -2.00 9.65 -5.85
N VAL A 96 -2.11 8.97 -6.99
CA VAL A 96 -1.84 7.53 -7.08
C VAL A 96 -0.72 7.25 -8.09
N PRO A 97 0.29 6.44 -7.73
CA PRO A 97 1.30 6.00 -8.69
C PRO A 97 0.73 4.84 -9.51
N ALA A 98 -0.16 5.14 -10.47
CA ALA A 98 -1.03 4.16 -11.13
C ALA A 98 -0.29 2.96 -11.76
N ARG A 99 0.92 3.18 -12.30
CA ARG A 99 1.74 2.10 -12.86
C ARG A 99 2.29 1.18 -11.76
N LEU A 100 2.83 1.77 -10.69
CA LEU A 100 3.32 1.01 -9.53
C LEU A 100 2.19 0.23 -8.85
N LEU A 101 1.01 0.84 -8.72
CA LEU A 101 -0.21 0.18 -8.23
C LEU A 101 -0.55 -1.06 -9.09
N THR A 102 -0.45 -0.95 -10.41
CA THR A 102 -0.74 -2.06 -11.33
C THR A 102 0.30 -3.17 -11.21
N GLU A 103 1.60 -2.85 -11.14
CA GLU A 103 2.64 -3.87 -10.90
C GLU A 103 2.46 -4.58 -9.56
N ALA A 104 2.10 -3.82 -8.52
CA ALA A 104 1.81 -4.37 -7.20
C ALA A 104 0.63 -5.34 -7.26
N PHE A 105 -0.45 -4.97 -7.94
CA PHE A 105 -1.59 -5.85 -8.16
C PHE A 105 -1.20 -7.15 -8.87
N LEU A 106 -0.49 -7.07 -10.01
CA LEU A 106 -0.17 -8.24 -10.82
C LEU A 106 0.66 -9.27 -10.01
N ARG A 107 1.69 -8.79 -9.31
CA ARG A 107 2.53 -9.64 -8.45
C ARG A 107 1.72 -10.21 -7.27
N LEU A 108 0.95 -9.36 -6.58
CA LEU A 108 0.13 -9.80 -5.45
C LEU A 108 -0.92 -10.84 -5.87
N HIS A 109 -1.50 -10.68 -7.06
CA HIS A 109 -2.45 -11.63 -7.65
C HIS A 109 -1.79 -12.98 -7.95
N GLU A 110 -0.57 -12.98 -8.51
CA GLU A 110 0.21 -14.20 -8.74
C GLU A 110 0.54 -14.92 -7.43
N HIS A 111 1.02 -14.20 -6.41
CA HIS A 111 1.30 -14.77 -5.09
C HIS A 111 0.02 -15.26 -4.38
N GLY A 112 -1.09 -14.54 -4.54
CA GLY A 112 -2.40 -14.95 -4.02
C GLY A 112 -2.91 -16.24 -4.64
N ARG A 113 -2.74 -16.42 -5.95
CA ARG A 113 -3.11 -17.64 -6.67
C ARG A 113 -2.42 -18.88 -6.09
N ASP A 114 -1.14 -18.77 -5.72
CA ASP A 114 -0.38 -19.87 -5.11
C ASP A 114 -0.86 -20.21 -3.68
N LEU A 115 -1.54 -19.26 -3.01
CA LEU A 115 -2.16 -19.45 -1.69
C LEU A 115 -3.64 -19.83 -1.77
N GLY A 116 -4.24 -19.83 -2.96
CA GLY A 116 -5.69 -20.00 -3.14
C GLY A 116 -6.51 -18.81 -2.62
N ILE A 117 -5.91 -17.61 -2.55
CA ILE A 117 -6.56 -16.37 -2.12
C ILE A 117 -6.65 -15.42 -3.32
N PRO A 118 -7.85 -14.93 -3.68
CA PRO A 118 -7.99 -14.06 -4.85
C PRO A 118 -7.28 -12.71 -4.63
N GLY A 119 -6.56 -12.25 -5.65
CA GLY A 119 -6.05 -10.89 -5.73
C GLY A 119 -7.02 -9.99 -6.50
N THR A 120 -7.39 -8.81 -5.97
CA THR A 120 -8.31 -7.86 -6.63
C THR A 120 -7.97 -6.40 -6.35
N PHE A 121 -8.46 -5.48 -7.17
CA PHE A 121 -8.50 -4.06 -6.81
C PHE A 121 -9.64 -3.77 -5.83
N GLU A 122 -9.55 -2.65 -5.13
CA GLU A 122 -10.70 -2.02 -4.49
C GLU A 122 -10.93 -0.61 -5.01
N SER A 123 -12.18 -0.14 -4.86
CA SER A 123 -12.60 1.22 -5.17
C SER A 123 -11.78 2.22 -4.34
N THR A 124 -11.59 3.43 -4.84
CA THR A 124 -10.97 4.50 -4.04
C THR A 124 -11.79 4.82 -2.80
N HIS A 125 -11.20 4.64 -1.62
CA HIS A 125 -11.88 4.87 -0.35
C HIS A 125 -10.89 5.18 0.79
N HIS A 126 -11.44 5.76 1.86
CA HIS A 126 -10.78 6.15 3.12
C HIS A 126 -9.49 7.00 2.97
N GLY A 127 -8.92 7.40 4.11
CA GLY A 127 -7.70 8.19 4.19
C GLY A 127 -6.41 7.35 4.15
N PRO A 128 -5.23 7.98 4.29
CA PRO A 128 -5.04 9.40 4.59
C PRO A 128 -5.08 10.29 3.34
N LEU A 129 -5.30 11.59 3.52
CA LEU A 129 -5.05 12.56 2.44
C LEU A 129 -3.55 12.90 2.43
N LEU A 130 -2.87 12.60 1.33
CA LEU A 130 -1.44 12.85 1.15
C LEU A 130 -1.18 13.66 -0.13
N SER A 131 -0.12 14.46 -0.13
CA SER A 131 0.37 15.13 -1.34
C SER A 131 1.34 14.26 -2.14
N VAL A 132 1.85 13.18 -1.54
CA VAL A 132 2.75 12.21 -2.18
C VAL A 132 1.93 11.08 -2.82
N PRO A 133 2.27 10.61 -4.03
CA PRO A 133 1.61 9.47 -4.66
C PRO A 133 1.59 8.24 -3.74
N SER A 134 0.41 7.71 -3.42
CA SER A 134 0.28 6.63 -2.45
C SER A 134 -0.87 5.66 -2.74
N PHE A 135 -0.74 4.43 -2.24
CA PHE A 135 -1.81 3.42 -2.28
C PHE A 135 -1.66 2.39 -1.15
N PHE A 136 -2.73 1.65 -0.86
CA PHE A 136 -2.72 0.53 0.08
C PHE A 136 -2.51 -0.80 -0.64
N LEU A 137 -1.79 -1.70 0.03
CA LEU A 137 -1.59 -3.09 -0.36
C LEU A 137 -1.94 -3.95 0.85
N GLU A 138 -3.05 -4.67 0.77
CA GLU A 138 -3.69 -5.22 1.97
C GLU A 138 -3.95 -6.73 1.88
N ALA A 139 -4.14 -7.32 3.06
CA ALA A 139 -4.61 -8.68 3.23
C ALA A 139 -5.86 -8.69 4.13
N GLY A 140 -6.89 -9.41 3.70
CA GLY A 140 -8.09 -9.59 4.50
C GLY A 140 -9.02 -10.65 3.93
N SER A 141 -10.26 -10.75 4.35
CA SER A 141 -10.85 -10.02 5.47
C SER A 141 -11.16 -10.89 6.68
N SER A 142 -10.49 -12.04 6.82
CA SER A 142 -10.71 -12.98 7.92
C SER A 142 -9.48 -13.09 8.85
N PRO A 143 -9.68 -13.48 10.13
CA PRO A 143 -8.57 -13.80 11.03
C PRO A 143 -7.62 -14.86 10.45
N THR A 144 -8.16 -15.83 9.71
CA THR A 144 -7.35 -16.86 9.04
C THR A 144 -6.36 -16.29 8.02
N VAL A 145 -6.70 -15.17 7.36
CA VAL A 145 -5.79 -14.48 6.44
C VAL A 145 -4.73 -13.68 7.21
N TRP A 146 -5.13 -12.99 8.27
CA TRP A 146 -4.21 -12.17 9.08
C TRP A 146 -3.25 -12.99 9.94
N GLU A 147 -3.62 -14.21 10.31
CA GLU A 147 -2.77 -15.10 11.11
C GLU A 147 -1.87 -15.98 10.24
N ASP A 148 -2.11 -16.05 8.92
CA ASP A 148 -1.30 -16.88 8.03
C ASP A 148 0.02 -16.18 7.66
N PRO A 149 1.19 -16.67 8.14
CA PRO A 149 2.48 -16.07 7.82
C PRO A 149 2.83 -16.14 6.33
N ARG A 150 2.18 -17.02 5.55
CA ARG A 150 2.36 -17.09 4.10
C ARG A 150 1.75 -15.89 3.40
N VAL A 151 0.65 -15.35 3.91
CA VAL A 151 0.02 -14.11 3.41
C VAL A 151 0.96 -12.93 3.64
N HIS A 152 1.47 -12.78 4.86
CA HIS A 152 2.47 -11.72 5.14
C HIS A 152 3.72 -11.85 4.29
N ARG A 153 4.16 -13.09 4.02
CA ARG A 153 5.26 -13.34 3.09
C ARG A 153 4.92 -12.93 1.67
N ALA A 154 3.70 -13.21 1.17
CA ALA A 154 3.26 -12.77 -0.15
C ALA A 154 3.26 -11.23 -0.28
N LEU A 155 2.77 -10.51 0.73
CA LEU A 155 2.82 -9.05 0.76
C LEU A 155 4.26 -8.54 0.75
N ALA A 156 5.12 -9.08 1.62
CA ALA A 156 6.51 -8.65 1.69
C ALA A 156 7.32 -8.99 0.43
N THR A 157 7.10 -10.17 -0.15
CA THR A 157 7.72 -10.58 -1.42
C THR A 157 7.26 -9.66 -2.54
N THR A 158 5.96 -9.34 -2.63
CA THR A 158 5.43 -8.37 -3.60
C THR A 158 6.17 -7.04 -3.50
N LEU A 159 6.27 -6.46 -2.30
CA LEU A 159 6.97 -5.18 -2.09
C LEU A 159 8.45 -5.25 -2.47
N ARG A 160 9.12 -6.37 -2.16
CA ARG A 160 10.54 -6.58 -2.48
C ARG A 160 10.79 -6.72 -3.98
N GLU A 161 9.78 -7.19 -4.71
CA GLU A 161 9.78 -7.45 -6.13
C GLU A 161 9.44 -6.22 -6.98
N LEU A 162 8.78 -5.20 -6.41
CA LEU A 162 8.56 -3.89 -7.04
C LEU A 162 9.85 -3.08 -7.18
N ASP A 163 10.95 -3.62 -6.70
CA ASP A 163 12.25 -2.98 -6.62
C ASP A 163 13.02 -3.00 -7.96
N GLY A 164 13.45 -1.82 -8.42
CA GLY A 164 14.51 -1.64 -9.41
C GLY A 164 14.12 -1.85 -10.87
N GLU A 165 12.88 -2.28 -11.13
CA GLU A 165 12.35 -2.42 -12.49
C GLU A 165 11.34 -1.29 -12.77
N PRO A 166 11.47 -0.58 -13.90
CA PRO A 166 10.48 0.41 -14.28
C PRO A 166 9.12 -0.28 -14.44
N ALA A 167 8.09 0.31 -13.84
CA ALA A 167 6.73 -0.18 -14.00
C ALA A 167 6.34 -0.21 -15.49
N ARG A 168 5.53 -1.20 -15.89
CA ARG A 168 5.17 -1.37 -17.30
C ARG A 168 4.58 -0.09 -17.86
N GLU A 169 4.94 0.21 -19.09
CA GLU A 169 4.30 1.28 -19.85
C GLU A 169 2.87 0.88 -20.21
N GLY A 170 1.99 1.88 -20.21
CA GLY A 170 0.57 1.67 -20.47
C GLY A 170 -0.22 2.96 -20.26
N PRO A 171 -1.47 2.98 -20.75
CA PRO A 171 -2.38 4.09 -20.53
C PRO A 171 -2.74 4.19 -19.05
N ILE A 172 -2.79 5.42 -18.55
CA ILE A 172 -3.34 5.72 -17.22
C ILE A 172 -4.81 6.05 -17.42
N VAL A 173 -5.68 5.35 -16.70
CA VAL A 173 -7.14 5.46 -16.86
C VAL A 173 -7.82 5.70 -15.52
N VAL A 174 -9.01 6.30 -15.58
CA VAL A 174 -9.94 6.37 -14.45
C VAL A 174 -11.07 5.40 -14.71
N GLY A 175 -11.21 4.39 -13.84
CA GLY A 175 -12.34 3.47 -13.86
C GLY A 175 -13.55 4.07 -13.17
N VAL A 176 -14.72 4.02 -13.83
CA VAL A 176 -15.99 4.46 -13.25
C VAL A 176 -17.02 3.33 -13.39
N GLY A 177 -17.62 2.95 -12.26
CA GLY A 177 -18.58 1.86 -12.18
C GLY A 177 -18.02 0.63 -11.47
N GLY A 178 -18.84 -0.41 -11.34
CA GLY A 178 -18.54 -1.59 -10.56
C GLY A 178 -18.90 -1.48 -9.07
N GLY A 179 -18.68 -2.56 -8.34
CA GLY A 179 -18.79 -2.60 -6.88
C GLY A 179 -17.46 -2.26 -6.20
N HIS A 180 -17.42 -2.44 -4.87
CA HIS A 180 -16.23 -2.18 -4.06
C HIS A 180 -14.97 -2.91 -4.54
N TYR A 181 -15.10 -4.15 -5.03
CA TYR A 181 -13.97 -4.97 -5.50
C TYR A 181 -13.67 -4.82 -7.01
N VAL A 182 -14.27 -3.84 -7.70
CA VAL A 182 -13.89 -3.42 -9.08
C VAL A 182 -13.63 -4.61 -10.04
N PRO A 183 -14.67 -5.40 -10.39
CA PRO A 183 -14.53 -6.58 -11.23
C PRO A 183 -14.18 -6.27 -12.69
#